data_AF-A0A2V8U4G0-F1
#
_entry.id   AF-A0A2V8U4G0-F1
#
_cell.length_a   1.000
_cell.length_b   1.000
_cell.length_c   1.000
_cell.angle_alpha   90.00
_cell.angle_beta   90.00
_cell.angle_gamma   90.00
#
_symmetry.space_group_name_H-M   'P 1'
#
loop_
_entity.id
_entity.type
_entity.pdbx_description
1 polymer ?
#
loop_
_entity_poly.entity_id
_entity_poly.type
_entity_poly.pdbx_seq_one_letter_code
_entity_poly.pdbx_strand_id
1 'polypeptide(L)'
;MTRRDLLQRACFAFAALEPAKAAAPETLPGTQPLDWQGDLSARMMDGAHKFVERKIAESLVTRQRYWKRNLSSPAAYETSVESNRIRFRTIAGVVDARGPVVMEQFGEDGDSPLVAETESYRIYQVRWPVLDGVSGEGLLLEPVSPPAGFVVALPDADQTPEQLVGLASGTPPDQHFARRLAENGFEVVIPALVDRSSRWSGHPDIRMTDQPHREWIYRQAFHMGRHIIGYEVQKVLAAVDWFQRMNGGNRKIGVAGYAEGGLIALYAAAA
;
A
#
# COMPACT_ATOMS: atom_id res chain seq x y z
N MET A 1 -24.46 -92.73 -12.20
CA MET A 1 -25.29 -91.55 -11.92
C MET A 1 -24.50 -90.63 -11.02
N THR A 2 -23.87 -89.61 -11.61
CA THR A 2 -22.73 -88.93 -10.99
C THR A 2 -22.78 -87.45 -11.33
N ARG A 3 -23.08 -86.65 -10.29
CA ARG A 3 -22.76 -85.23 -10.03
C ARG A 3 -22.97 -84.16 -11.12
N ARG A 4 -23.43 -84.49 -12.34
CA ARG A 4 -23.70 -83.51 -13.41
C ARG A 4 -25.08 -82.83 -13.34
N ASP A 5 -26.05 -83.40 -12.62
CA ASP A 5 -27.40 -82.82 -12.49
C ASP A 5 -27.60 -81.88 -11.28
N LEU A 6 -26.58 -81.71 -10.43
CA LEU A 6 -26.66 -80.84 -9.24
C LEU A 6 -26.14 -79.41 -9.48
N LEU A 7 -25.56 -79.13 -10.65
CA LEU A 7 -25.05 -77.80 -11.04
C LEU A 7 -26.01 -77.01 -11.93
N GLN A 8 -27.14 -77.58 -12.35
CA GLN A 8 -28.13 -76.92 -13.21
C GLN A 8 -29.25 -76.18 -12.46
N ARG A 9 -29.21 -76.15 -11.11
CA ARG A 9 -30.27 -75.52 -10.30
C ARG A 9 -29.86 -74.25 -9.53
N ALA A 10 -28.70 -73.65 -9.84
CA ALA A 10 -28.18 -72.52 -9.05
C ALA A 10 -27.85 -71.25 -9.86
N CYS A 11 -28.43 -71.03 -11.05
CA CYS A 11 -28.01 -69.90 -11.90
C CYS A 11 -29.10 -68.99 -12.52
N PHE A 12 -30.38 -69.05 -12.13
CA PHE A 12 -31.36 -68.11 -12.69
C PHE A 12 -32.35 -67.59 -11.65
N ALA A 13 -31.90 -66.60 -10.87
CA ALA A 13 -32.75 -65.55 -10.29
C ALA A 13 -31.88 -64.45 -9.65
N PHE A 14 -31.00 -63.82 -10.42
CA PHE A 14 -30.61 -62.44 -10.10
C PHE A 14 -31.46 -61.55 -10.99
N ALA A 15 -32.58 -61.11 -10.44
CA ALA A 15 -33.34 -60.01 -10.99
C ALA A 15 -32.38 -58.84 -11.23
N ALA A 16 -32.40 -58.29 -12.44
CA ALA A 16 -31.75 -57.03 -12.75
C ALA A 16 -32.38 -55.94 -11.86
N LEU A 17 -31.79 -55.70 -10.70
CA LEU A 17 -32.02 -54.47 -9.96
C LEU A 17 -31.31 -53.38 -10.78
N GLU A 18 -32.05 -52.69 -11.64
CA GLU A 18 -31.58 -51.42 -12.16
C GLU A 18 -31.21 -50.55 -10.96
N PRO A 19 -30.00 -49.98 -10.88
CA PRO A 19 -29.69 -49.04 -9.83
C PRO A 19 -30.70 -47.90 -9.97
N ALA A 20 -31.56 -47.74 -8.95
CA ALA A 20 -32.45 -46.60 -8.87
C ALA A 20 -31.59 -45.35 -9.05
N LYS A 21 -31.74 -44.68 -10.21
CA LYS A 21 -31.19 -43.34 -10.40
C LYS A 21 -31.78 -42.52 -9.27
N ALA A 22 -30.98 -42.23 -8.25
CA ALA A 22 -31.37 -41.28 -7.23
C ALA A 22 -31.74 -40.00 -7.97
N ALA A 23 -33.03 -39.65 -7.94
CA ALA A 23 -33.51 -38.41 -8.54
C ALA A 23 -32.69 -37.30 -7.89
N ALA A 24 -31.92 -36.57 -8.72
CA ALA A 24 -31.28 -35.36 -8.24
C ALA A 24 -32.40 -34.49 -7.65
N PRO A 25 -32.29 -34.06 -6.39
CA PRO A 25 -33.36 -33.30 -5.77
C PRO A 25 -33.61 -32.05 -6.61
N GLU A 26 -34.87 -31.78 -6.95
CA GLU A 26 -35.26 -30.61 -7.78
C GLU A 26 -34.78 -29.29 -7.15
N THR A 27 -34.53 -29.27 -5.83
CA THR A 27 -33.98 -28.14 -5.08
C THR A 27 -33.03 -28.61 -3.98
N LEU A 28 -32.01 -27.82 -3.69
CA LEU A 28 -31.16 -28.04 -2.51
C LEU A 28 -31.96 -27.75 -1.21
N PRO A 29 -31.67 -28.44 -0.09
CA PRO A 29 -32.34 -28.19 1.18
C PRO A 29 -32.26 -26.71 1.59
N GLY A 30 -33.41 -26.12 1.94
CA GLY A 30 -33.49 -24.71 2.34
C GLY A 30 -33.43 -23.70 1.19
N THR A 31 -33.54 -24.17 -0.07
CA THR A 31 -33.59 -23.30 -1.26
C THR A 31 -34.94 -23.39 -1.95
N GLN A 32 -35.31 -22.33 -2.68
CA GLN A 32 -36.45 -22.33 -3.58
C GLN A 32 -35.95 -22.46 -5.03
N PRO A 33 -36.74 -23.05 -5.94
CA PRO A 33 -36.41 -23.06 -7.36
C PRO A 33 -36.20 -21.63 -7.86
N LEU A 34 -35.17 -21.41 -8.68
CA LEU A 34 -34.95 -20.11 -9.32
C LEU A 34 -35.88 -20.00 -10.54
N ASP A 35 -37.09 -19.50 -10.31
CA ASP A 35 -38.15 -19.32 -11.32
C ASP A 35 -38.13 -17.94 -12.01
N TRP A 36 -37.08 -17.16 -11.76
CA TRP A 36 -36.94 -15.81 -12.27
C TRP A 36 -36.84 -15.80 -13.80
N GLN A 37 -37.56 -14.86 -14.41
CA GLN A 37 -37.59 -14.66 -15.85
C GLN A 37 -36.75 -13.42 -16.25
N GLY A 38 -36.30 -13.39 -17.51
CA GLY A 38 -35.51 -12.28 -18.07
C GLY A 38 -33.99 -12.44 -17.93
N ASP A 39 -33.25 -11.33 -18.06
CA ASP A 39 -31.79 -11.33 -17.89
C ASP A 39 -31.41 -11.37 -16.40
N LEU A 40 -31.05 -12.57 -15.95
CA LEU A 40 -30.64 -12.82 -14.56
C LEU A 40 -29.31 -12.14 -14.20
N SER A 41 -28.41 -11.96 -15.17
CA SER A 41 -27.13 -11.28 -14.95
C SER A 41 -27.35 -9.79 -14.68
N ALA A 42 -28.21 -9.14 -15.47
CA ALA A 42 -28.61 -7.76 -15.23
C ALA A 42 -29.27 -7.59 -13.85
N ARG A 43 -30.22 -8.48 -13.52
CA ARG A 43 -30.91 -8.45 -12.21
C ARG A 43 -29.96 -8.64 -11.03
N MET A 44 -28.97 -9.53 -11.16
CA MET A 44 -27.94 -9.72 -10.14
C MET A 44 -27.09 -8.46 -9.97
N MET A 45 -26.68 -7.83 -11.08
CA MET A 45 -25.92 -6.58 -11.04
C MET A 45 -26.70 -5.43 -10.41
N ASP A 46 -27.99 -5.29 -10.72
CA ASP A 46 -28.88 -4.31 -10.07
C ASP A 46 -28.98 -4.56 -8.56
N GLY A 47 -29.08 -5.83 -8.15
CA GLY A 47 -29.07 -6.22 -6.75
C GLY A 47 -27.76 -5.87 -6.05
N ALA A 48 -26.62 -6.13 -6.70
CA ALA A 48 -25.30 -5.80 -6.19
C ALA A 48 -25.13 -4.28 -6.03
N HIS A 49 -25.59 -3.49 -7.01
CA HIS A 49 -25.57 -2.03 -6.94
C HIS A 49 -26.39 -1.51 -5.76
N LYS A 50 -27.66 -1.92 -5.64
CA LYS A 50 -28.53 -1.56 -4.52
C LYS A 50 -27.94 -1.96 -3.17
N PHE A 51 -27.30 -3.13 -3.09
CA PHE A 51 -26.61 -3.56 -1.89
C PHE A 51 -25.45 -2.62 -1.53
N VAL A 52 -24.58 -2.29 -2.49
CA VAL A 52 -23.44 -1.41 -2.29
C VAL A 52 -23.90 -0.01 -1.88
N GLU A 53 -24.89 0.57 -2.56
CA GLU A 53 -25.46 1.88 -2.21
C GLU A 53 -25.99 1.90 -0.78
N ARG A 54 -26.75 0.87 -0.40
CA ARG A 54 -27.23 0.73 0.99
C ARG A 54 -26.07 0.64 1.98
N LYS A 55 -25.02 -0.12 1.67
CA LYS A 55 -23.83 -0.20 2.54
C LYS A 55 -23.07 1.12 2.64
N ILE A 56 -22.98 1.89 1.56
CA ILE A 56 -22.42 3.25 1.59
C ILE A 56 -23.25 4.15 2.51
N ALA A 57 -24.58 4.14 2.38
CA ALA A 57 -25.46 4.91 3.25
C ALA A 57 -25.35 4.51 4.73
N GLU A 58 -25.38 3.20 5.03
CA GLU A 58 -25.20 2.65 6.38
C GLU A 58 -23.82 3.01 6.97
N SER A 59 -22.79 3.12 6.14
CA SER A 59 -21.41 3.40 6.59
C SER A 59 -21.29 4.74 7.32
N LEU A 60 -22.09 5.75 6.94
CA LEU A 60 -22.03 7.09 7.52
C LEU A 60 -22.35 7.10 9.00
N VAL A 61 -23.39 6.35 9.39
CA VAL A 61 -23.83 6.23 10.79
C VAL A 61 -22.96 5.23 11.53
N THR A 62 -22.70 4.07 10.92
CA THR A 62 -21.97 2.99 11.60
C THR A 62 -20.50 3.33 11.86
N ARG A 63 -19.84 4.16 11.03
CA ARG A 63 -18.45 4.55 11.28
C ARG A 63 -18.28 5.41 12.53
N GLN A 64 -19.27 6.24 12.86
CA GLN A 64 -19.19 7.18 14.00
C GLN A 64 -18.98 6.46 15.34
N ARG A 65 -19.50 5.24 15.49
CA ARG A 65 -19.32 4.44 16.73
C ARG A 65 -17.85 4.11 17.05
N TYR A 66 -16.98 4.16 16.05
CA TYR A 66 -15.55 3.91 16.22
C TYR A 66 -14.76 5.19 16.55
N TRP A 67 -15.39 6.37 16.54
CA TRP A 67 -14.71 7.64 16.74
C TRP A 67 -15.22 8.34 18.01
N LYS A 68 -14.50 8.17 19.12
CA LYS A 68 -14.78 8.84 20.40
C LYS A 68 -13.89 10.07 20.58
N ARG A 69 -13.89 10.97 19.59
CA ARG A 69 -12.96 12.12 19.52
C ARG A 69 -13.14 13.05 20.72
N ASN A 70 -12.05 13.33 21.41
CA ASN A 70 -12.00 14.37 22.42
C ASN A 70 -11.35 15.63 21.81
N LEU A 71 -12.14 16.68 21.61
CA LEU A 71 -11.70 17.91 20.97
C LEU A 71 -11.24 18.99 21.97
N SER A 72 -11.08 18.65 23.26
CA SER A 72 -10.73 19.63 24.29
C SER A 72 -9.29 20.15 24.20
N SER A 73 -8.37 19.34 23.67
CA SER A 73 -6.98 19.72 23.43
C SER A 73 -6.32 18.78 22.42
N PRO A 74 -5.17 19.15 21.82
CA PRO A 74 -4.44 18.26 20.92
C PRO A 74 -4.04 16.92 21.56
N ALA A 75 -3.53 16.94 22.80
CA ALA A 75 -3.13 15.72 23.51
C ALA A 75 -4.32 14.81 23.84
N ALA A 76 -5.47 15.41 24.17
CA ALA A 76 -6.70 14.68 24.42
C ALA A 76 -7.25 14.05 23.12
N TYR A 77 -7.14 14.77 22.00
CA TYR A 77 -7.50 14.26 20.68
C TYR A 77 -6.67 13.04 20.32
N GLU A 78 -5.34 13.13 20.41
CA GLU A 78 -4.44 12.01 20.07
C GLU A 78 -4.74 10.77 20.92
N THR A 79 -4.86 10.94 22.24
CA THR A 79 -5.25 9.83 23.14
C THR A 79 -6.59 9.21 22.75
N SER A 80 -7.56 10.03 22.37
CA SER A 80 -8.92 9.56 22.05
C SER A 80 -9.03 8.76 20.74
N VAL A 81 -8.08 8.95 19.81
CA VAL A 81 -8.06 8.27 18.51
C VAL A 81 -7.00 7.17 18.41
N GLU A 82 -6.16 6.99 19.44
CA GLU A 82 -5.02 6.08 19.40
C GLU A 82 -5.39 4.63 19.06
N SER A 83 -6.50 4.11 19.56
CA SER A 83 -6.96 2.75 19.21
C SER A 83 -7.26 2.60 17.71
N ASN A 84 -7.75 3.65 17.06
CA ASN A 84 -7.95 3.67 15.62
C ASN A 84 -6.62 3.78 14.87
N ARG A 85 -5.66 4.58 15.37
CA ARG A 85 -4.31 4.67 14.79
C ARG A 85 -3.57 3.33 14.85
N ILE A 86 -3.62 2.65 15.99
CA ILE A 86 -3.07 1.29 16.16
C ILE A 86 -3.69 0.33 15.14
N ARG A 87 -5.02 0.30 15.05
CA ARG A 87 -5.73 -0.56 14.10
C ARG A 87 -5.38 -0.22 12.64
N PHE A 88 -5.26 1.08 12.33
CA PHE A 88 -4.86 1.55 11.02
C PHE A 88 -3.45 1.09 10.67
N ARG A 89 -2.47 1.27 11.58
CA ARG A 89 -1.11 0.75 11.42
C ARG A 89 -1.10 -0.75 11.12
N THR A 90 -1.91 -1.54 11.83
CA THR A 90 -2.06 -2.99 11.57
C THR A 90 -2.60 -3.27 10.17
N ILE A 91 -3.66 -2.60 9.74
CA ILE A 91 -4.26 -2.82 8.42
C ILE A 91 -3.31 -2.38 7.30
N ALA A 92 -2.59 -1.28 7.51
CA ALA A 92 -1.61 -0.76 6.55
C ALA A 92 -0.28 -1.54 6.55
N GLY A 93 -0.08 -2.49 7.48
CA GLY A 93 1.17 -3.26 7.59
C GLY A 93 2.34 -2.47 8.20
N VAL A 94 2.07 -1.33 8.84
CA VAL A 94 3.05 -0.45 9.53
C VAL A 94 3.20 -0.90 10.98
N VAL A 95 3.69 -2.14 11.18
CA VAL A 95 3.75 -2.78 12.51
C VAL A 95 5.16 -3.06 13.00
N ASP A 96 6.16 -2.98 12.12
CA ASP A 96 7.56 -3.19 12.52
C ASP A 96 8.12 -1.95 13.19
N ALA A 97 8.92 -2.19 14.23
CA ALA A 97 9.75 -1.15 14.79
C ALA A 97 10.81 -0.74 13.77
N ARG A 98 10.94 0.57 13.55
CA ARG A 98 12.04 1.12 12.75
C ARG A 98 13.32 1.08 13.58
N GLY A 99 14.43 0.75 12.92
CA GLY A 99 15.76 0.81 13.52
C GLY A 99 16.28 2.24 13.64
N PRO A 100 17.46 2.43 14.27
CA PRO A 100 18.14 3.73 14.27
C PRO A 100 18.40 4.20 12.84
N VAL A 101 17.89 5.38 12.51
CA VAL A 101 18.06 5.97 11.17
C VAL A 101 19.37 6.76 11.09
N VAL A 102 20.14 6.48 10.05
CA VAL A 102 21.33 7.23 9.66
C VAL A 102 21.16 7.58 8.18
N MET A 103 21.14 8.88 7.87
CA MET A 103 21.09 9.37 6.50
C MET A 103 22.51 9.34 5.94
N GLU A 104 22.72 8.50 4.93
CA GLU A 104 23.97 8.38 4.20
C GLU A 104 23.89 9.21 2.93
N GLN A 105 24.81 10.16 2.74
CA GLN A 105 25.04 10.81 1.45
C GLN A 105 25.97 9.91 0.64
N PHE A 106 25.55 9.46 -0.54
CA PHE A 106 26.30 8.47 -1.32
C PHE A 106 26.41 8.84 -2.80
N GLY A 107 27.46 8.34 -3.45
CA GLY A 107 27.69 8.38 -4.90
C GLY A 107 28.22 7.04 -5.41
N GLU A 108 28.05 6.75 -6.70
CA GLU A 108 28.56 5.52 -7.32
C GLU A 108 30.07 5.62 -7.58
N ASP A 109 30.83 4.55 -7.32
CA ASP A 109 32.26 4.43 -7.65
C ASP A 109 33.18 5.61 -7.23
N GLY A 110 32.83 6.30 -6.14
CA GLY A 110 33.58 7.43 -5.61
C GLY A 110 33.15 8.80 -6.15
N ASP A 111 32.08 8.85 -6.93
CA ASP A 111 31.43 10.09 -7.33
C ASP A 111 30.96 10.89 -6.11
N SER A 112 30.92 12.20 -6.30
CA SER A 112 30.43 13.11 -5.27
C SER A 112 28.95 12.84 -4.99
N PRO A 113 28.52 12.75 -3.72
CA PRO A 113 27.10 12.67 -3.39
C PRO A 113 26.35 13.99 -3.69
N LEU A 114 27.08 15.08 -3.96
CA LEU A 114 26.51 16.37 -4.35
C LEU A 114 26.06 16.32 -5.81
N VAL A 115 24.74 16.36 -6.02
CA VAL A 115 24.08 16.33 -7.33
C VAL A 115 24.04 17.71 -7.97
N ALA A 116 23.76 18.75 -7.17
CA ALA A 116 23.70 20.14 -7.63
C ALA A 116 23.90 21.12 -6.48
N GLU A 117 24.35 22.33 -6.80
CA GLU A 117 24.52 23.42 -5.85
C GLU A 117 23.91 24.71 -6.41
N THR A 118 23.28 25.48 -5.52
CA THR A 118 22.76 26.82 -5.79
C THR A 118 23.30 27.79 -4.74
N GLU A 119 23.05 29.08 -4.91
CA GLU A 119 23.41 30.07 -3.89
C GLU A 119 22.68 29.87 -2.55
N SER A 120 21.50 29.23 -2.57
CA SER A 120 20.62 29.07 -1.41
C SER A 120 20.65 27.70 -0.74
N TYR A 121 20.91 26.63 -1.49
CA TYR A 121 20.88 25.25 -1.00
C TYR A 121 21.70 24.29 -1.88
N ARG A 122 22.05 23.14 -1.32
CA ARG A 122 22.75 22.03 -1.97
C ARG A 122 21.83 20.82 -2.09
N ILE A 123 22.01 20.03 -3.14
CA ILE A 123 21.24 18.81 -3.39
C ILE A 123 22.17 17.61 -3.29
N TYR A 124 21.87 16.70 -2.38
CA TYR A 124 22.61 15.47 -2.16
C TYR A 124 21.78 14.25 -2.51
N GLN A 125 22.41 13.24 -3.09
CA GLN A 125 21.85 11.90 -3.20
C GLN A 125 21.99 11.18 -1.85
N VAL A 126 20.89 10.63 -1.34
CA VAL A 126 20.83 10.07 0.00
C VAL A 126 20.13 8.72 0.06
N ARG A 127 20.58 7.90 1.01
CA ARG A 127 20.00 6.60 1.37
C ARG A 127 19.88 6.49 2.88
N TRP A 128 18.84 5.82 3.37
CA TRP A 128 18.67 5.56 4.79
C TRP A 128 18.01 4.20 5.05
N PRO A 129 18.39 3.50 6.13
CA PRO A 129 17.76 2.23 6.49
C PRO A 129 16.34 2.46 7.01
N VAL A 130 15.43 1.54 6.69
CA VAL A 130 14.00 1.63 7.08
C VAL A 130 13.56 0.35 7.81
N LEU A 131 13.72 -0.80 7.15
CA LEU A 131 13.52 -2.15 7.72
C LEU A 131 14.71 -3.02 7.31
N ASP A 132 14.79 -4.23 7.86
CA ASP A 132 15.78 -5.20 7.38
C ASP A 132 15.58 -5.49 5.88
N GLY A 133 16.64 -5.32 5.10
CA GLY A 133 16.61 -5.42 3.63
C GLY A 133 15.81 -4.31 2.90
N VAL A 134 15.31 -3.28 3.59
CA VAL A 134 14.55 -2.18 2.97
C VAL A 134 15.16 -0.83 3.34
N SER A 135 15.60 -0.10 2.32
CA SER A 135 16.10 1.27 2.45
C SER A 135 15.18 2.27 1.76
N GLY A 136 15.17 3.50 2.26
CA GLY A 136 14.71 4.67 1.53
C GLY A 136 15.89 5.27 0.75
N GLU A 137 15.60 5.78 -0.44
CA GLU A 137 16.56 6.48 -1.29
C GLU A 137 15.87 7.72 -1.86
N GLY A 138 16.65 8.73 -2.22
CA GLY A 138 16.14 9.94 -2.83
C GLY A 138 17.11 11.11 -2.76
N LEU A 139 16.57 12.33 -2.69
CA LEU A 139 17.36 13.56 -2.62
C LEU A 139 17.17 14.27 -1.26
N LEU A 140 18.25 14.88 -0.78
CA LEU A 140 18.25 15.81 0.35
C LEU A 140 18.63 17.20 -0.16
N LEU A 141 17.76 18.17 0.06
CA LEU A 141 18.00 19.57 -0.23
C LEU A 141 18.34 20.27 1.09
N GLU A 142 19.61 20.63 1.25
CA GLU A 142 20.15 21.24 2.45
C GLU A 142 20.37 22.75 2.23
N PRO A 143 19.67 23.64 2.96
CA PRO A 143 19.90 25.07 2.85
C PRO A 143 21.27 25.48 3.38
N VAL A 144 21.88 26.50 2.77
CA VAL A 144 23.20 27.02 3.21
C VAL A 144 23.10 27.68 4.60
N SER A 145 21.95 28.26 4.92
CA SER A 145 21.63 28.83 6.23
C SER A 145 20.90 27.82 7.13
N PRO A 146 20.88 28.03 8.46
CA PRO A 146 20.10 27.17 9.36
C PRO A 146 18.63 27.00 8.89
N PRO A 147 18.13 25.75 8.75
CA PRO A 147 16.81 25.50 8.15
C PRO A 147 15.64 26.21 8.85
N ALA A 148 14.72 26.82 8.11
CA ALA A 148 13.49 27.37 8.68
C ALA A 148 12.56 26.29 9.26
N GLY A 149 12.65 25.07 8.72
CA GLY A 149 11.94 23.88 9.13
C GLY A 149 12.33 22.69 8.25
N PHE A 150 11.71 21.55 8.50
CA PHE A 150 12.03 20.30 7.81
C PHE A 150 10.80 19.77 7.09
N VAL A 151 10.96 19.28 5.86
CA VAL A 151 9.85 18.74 5.07
C VAL A 151 10.25 17.43 4.40
N VAL A 152 9.41 16.41 4.52
CA VAL A 152 9.45 15.26 3.60
C VAL A 152 8.49 15.56 2.45
N ALA A 153 9.03 15.75 1.25
CA ALA A 153 8.26 16.08 0.05
C ALA A 153 8.08 14.83 -0.83
N LEU A 154 6.84 14.48 -1.13
CA LEU A 154 6.47 13.24 -1.80
C LEU A 154 5.89 13.54 -3.20
N PRO A 155 6.55 13.08 -4.28
CA PRO A 155 6.03 13.22 -5.63
C PRO A 155 4.87 12.24 -5.90
N ASP A 156 4.29 12.27 -7.10
CA ASP A 156 3.51 11.13 -7.58
C ASP A 156 4.43 9.90 -7.76
N ALA A 157 3.87 8.69 -7.69
CA ALA A 157 4.65 7.47 -7.83
C ALA A 157 5.38 7.34 -9.18
N ASP A 158 4.87 7.94 -10.27
CA ASP A 158 5.54 7.89 -11.58
C ASP A 158 6.53 9.04 -11.81
N GLN A 159 6.87 9.77 -10.75
CA GLN A 159 7.80 10.90 -10.82
C GLN A 159 9.03 10.64 -9.96
N THR A 160 10.18 11.05 -10.47
CA THR A 160 11.44 10.93 -9.75
C THR A 160 11.67 12.14 -8.83
N PRO A 161 12.50 11.99 -7.78
CA PRO A 161 12.93 13.12 -6.95
C PRO A 161 13.51 14.28 -7.76
N GLU A 162 14.30 13.99 -8.79
CA GLU A 162 14.95 14.97 -9.69
C GLU A 162 13.92 15.79 -10.47
N GLN A 163 12.82 15.17 -10.91
CA GLN A 163 11.73 15.88 -11.57
C GLN A 163 11.02 16.83 -10.60
N LEU A 164 10.92 16.51 -9.32
CA LEU A 164 10.28 17.37 -8.32
C LEU A 164 11.08 18.64 -8.00
N VAL A 165 12.34 18.68 -8.41
CA VAL A 165 13.25 19.83 -8.23
C VAL A 165 13.70 20.46 -9.54
N GLY A 166 13.22 19.95 -10.67
CA GLY A 166 13.55 20.47 -12.00
C GLY A 166 14.95 20.15 -12.50
N LEU A 167 15.60 19.12 -11.95
CA LEU A 167 16.87 18.58 -12.47
C LEU A 167 16.64 17.63 -13.66
N ALA A 168 15.44 17.06 -13.78
CA ALA A 168 15.03 16.21 -14.88
C ALA A 168 13.73 16.71 -15.52
N SER A 169 13.56 16.45 -16.81
CA SER A 169 12.29 16.72 -17.51
C SER A 169 11.19 15.78 -17.04
N GLY A 170 9.93 16.26 -17.06
CA GLY A 170 8.76 15.42 -16.80
C GLY A 170 7.65 16.11 -16.01
N THR A 171 7.96 17.25 -15.39
CA THR A 171 7.02 18.07 -14.64
C THR A 171 7.21 19.56 -14.97
N PRO A 172 6.12 20.33 -15.09
CA PRO A 172 6.23 21.77 -15.29
C PRO A 172 6.71 22.49 -14.00
N PRO A 173 7.31 23.70 -14.11
CA PRO A 173 7.90 24.40 -12.96
C PRO A 173 6.96 24.69 -11.79
N ASP A 174 5.67 24.84 -12.06
CA ASP A 174 4.62 25.00 -11.04
C ASP A 174 4.47 23.77 -10.14
N GLN A 175 4.88 22.59 -10.61
CA GLN A 175 4.85 21.35 -9.82
C GLN A 175 6.15 21.08 -9.04
N HIS A 176 7.20 21.90 -9.21
CA HIS A 176 8.48 21.76 -8.48
C HIS A 176 8.39 22.29 -7.04
N PHE A 177 7.43 21.80 -6.26
CA PHE A 177 7.14 22.36 -4.94
C PHE A 177 8.28 22.11 -3.93
N ALA A 178 9.02 21.01 -4.07
CA ALA A 178 10.17 20.71 -3.21
C ALA A 178 11.32 21.71 -3.40
N ARG A 179 11.56 22.12 -4.66
CA ARG A 179 12.50 23.21 -4.97
C ARG A 179 12.08 24.51 -4.30
N ARG A 180 10.81 24.91 -4.41
CA ARG A 180 10.32 26.14 -3.76
C ARG A 180 10.48 26.12 -2.24
N LEU A 181 10.31 24.96 -1.61
CA LEU A 181 10.54 24.81 -0.17
C LEU A 181 12.03 25.06 0.17
N ALA A 182 12.95 24.47 -0.58
CA ALA A 182 14.38 24.68 -0.37
C ALA A 182 14.82 26.14 -0.64
N GLU A 183 14.29 26.76 -1.70
CA GLU A 183 14.50 28.20 -1.99
C GLU A 183 13.99 29.11 -0.86
N ASN A 184 13.01 28.66 -0.08
CA ASN A 184 12.50 29.37 1.10
C ASN A 184 13.19 28.93 2.41
N GLY A 185 14.32 28.22 2.33
CA GLY A 185 15.17 27.88 3.46
C GLY A 185 14.72 26.65 4.26
N PHE A 186 13.83 25.80 3.73
CA PHE A 186 13.52 24.52 4.35
C PHE A 186 14.55 23.46 3.98
N GLU A 187 14.85 22.56 4.90
CA GLU A 187 15.57 21.34 4.58
C GLU A 187 14.57 20.27 4.14
N VAL A 188 14.79 19.71 2.96
CA VAL A 188 13.78 18.87 2.29
C VAL A 188 14.36 17.50 1.93
N VAL A 189 13.72 16.43 2.39
CA VAL A 189 13.99 15.08 1.91
C VAL A 189 12.91 14.70 0.89
N ILE A 190 13.33 14.20 -0.27
CA ILE A 190 12.45 13.77 -1.36
C ILE A 190 12.69 12.28 -1.61
N PRO A 191 11.91 11.37 -0.99
CA PRO A 191 12.02 9.95 -1.23
C PRO A 191 11.60 9.55 -2.65
N ALA A 192 12.31 8.60 -3.24
CA ALA A 192 11.84 7.86 -4.39
C ALA A 192 10.70 6.92 -3.97
N LEU A 193 9.53 7.11 -4.57
CA LEU A 193 8.38 6.23 -4.41
C LEU A 193 8.52 5.02 -5.35
N VAL A 194 7.81 3.94 -5.01
CA VAL A 194 7.77 2.76 -5.88
C VAL A 194 6.86 3.09 -7.06
N ASP A 195 7.46 3.26 -8.24
CA ASP A 195 6.75 3.64 -9.46
C ASP A 195 5.84 2.55 -10.05
N ARG A 196 5.01 2.92 -11.02
CA ARG A 196 4.05 2.02 -11.67
C ARG A 196 4.61 1.34 -12.92
N SER A 197 5.90 1.49 -13.20
CA SER A 197 6.56 0.76 -14.28
C SER A 197 6.69 -0.73 -13.91
N SER A 198 7.00 -1.59 -14.89
CA SER A 198 7.18 -3.03 -14.69
C SER A 198 8.62 -3.50 -14.88
N ARG A 199 9.58 -2.56 -14.98
CA ARG A 199 10.97 -2.84 -15.43
C ARG A 199 11.72 -3.83 -14.52
N TRP A 200 11.38 -3.87 -13.24
CA TRP A 200 11.98 -4.72 -12.21
C TRP A 200 11.01 -5.78 -11.66
N SER A 201 9.85 -5.97 -12.29
CA SER A 201 8.83 -6.90 -11.82
C SER A 201 9.13 -8.34 -12.28
N GLY A 202 10.19 -8.94 -11.73
CA GLY A 202 10.56 -10.33 -12.00
C GLY A 202 12.04 -10.61 -11.83
N HIS A 203 12.49 -11.75 -12.36
CA HIS A 203 13.91 -12.11 -12.40
C HIS A 203 14.32 -12.34 -13.87
N PRO A 204 15.36 -11.65 -14.40
CA PRO A 204 15.76 -11.75 -15.79
C PRO A 204 16.03 -13.19 -16.26
N ASP A 205 16.64 -14.00 -15.40
CA ASP A 205 16.97 -15.40 -15.72
C ASP A 205 15.78 -16.38 -15.65
N ILE A 206 14.62 -15.94 -15.12
CA ILE A 206 13.45 -16.80 -14.93
C ILE A 206 12.29 -16.29 -15.79
N ARG A 207 11.76 -15.12 -15.44
CA ARG A 207 10.66 -14.46 -16.14
C ARG A 207 10.49 -13.03 -15.63
N MET A 208 10.41 -12.10 -16.56
CA MET A 208 9.90 -10.75 -16.30
C MET A 208 8.38 -10.72 -16.48
N THR A 209 7.69 -9.91 -15.68
CA THR A 209 6.24 -9.72 -15.76
C THR A 209 5.90 -8.33 -16.29
N ASP A 210 4.67 -8.18 -16.78
CA ASP A 210 4.06 -6.91 -17.18
C ASP A 210 3.33 -6.21 -16.03
N GLN A 211 3.43 -6.75 -14.81
CA GLN A 211 2.79 -6.17 -13.63
C GLN A 211 3.56 -4.91 -13.18
N PRO A 212 2.87 -3.81 -12.85
CA PRO A 212 3.51 -2.66 -12.19
C PRO A 212 4.28 -3.10 -10.94
N HIS A 213 5.39 -2.44 -10.61
CA HIS A 213 6.15 -2.77 -9.39
C HIS A 213 5.26 -2.74 -8.16
N ARG A 214 4.32 -1.79 -8.13
CA ARG A 214 3.37 -1.66 -7.04
C ARG A 214 2.51 -2.90 -6.85
N GLU A 215 2.01 -3.47 -7.94
CA GLU A 215 1.23 -4.71 -7.91
C GLU A 215 2.11 -5.92 -7.61
N TRP A 216 3.28 -6.01 -8.24
CA TRP A 216 4.25 -7.08 -8.05
C TRP A 216 4.66 -7.23 -6.57
N ILE A 217 4.97 -6.11 -5.93
CA ILE A 217 5.30 -6.06 -4.49
C ILE A 217 4.06 -6.34 -3.65
N TYR A 218 2.92 -5.73 -3.98
CA TYR A 218 1.69 -5.89 -3.19
C TYR A 218 1.21 -7.33 -3.13
N ARG A 219 1.23 -8.07 -4.26
CA ARG A 219 0.81 -9.48 -4.32
C ARG A 219 1.58 -10.36 -3.33
N GLN A 220 2.88 -10.13 -3.20
CA GLN A 220 3.73 -10.86 -2.26
C GLN A 220 3.48 -10.39 -0.83
N ALA A 221 3.46 -9.07 -0.63
CA ALA A 221 3.24 -8.42 0.66
C ALA A 221 1.90 -8.82 1.30
N PHE A 222 0.83 -8.92 0.51
CA PHE A 222 -0.52 -9.21 0.98
C PHE A 222 -0.59 -10.52 1.77
N HIS A 223 0.06 -11.58 1.28
CA HIS A 223 0.10 -12.88 1.96
C HIS A 223 0.78 -12.82 3.33
N MET A 224 1.65 -11.83 3.54
CA MET A 224 2.38 -11.61 4.79
C MET A 224 1.69 -10.56 5.68
N GLY A 225 0.47 -10.13 5.34
CA GLY A 225 -0.24 -9.05 6.06
C GLY A 225 0.42 -7.68 5.89
N ARG A 226 1.17 -7.48 4.80
CA ARG A 226 1.87 -6.25 4.48
C ARG A 226 1.21 -5.53 3.31
N HIS A 227 1.52 -4.25 3.20
CA HIS A 227 0.99 -3.39 2.14
C HIS A 227 2.11 -2.50 1.60
N ILE A 228 2.12 -2.25 0.29
CA ILE A 228 3.11 -1.36 -0.34
C ILE A 228 3.10 0.05 0.26
N ILE A 229 1.90 0.63 0.40
CA ILE A 229 1.68 1.89 1.14
C ILE A 229 2.32 1.84 2.54
N GLY A 230 2.23 0.72 3.25
CA GLY A 230 2.87 0.57 4.56
C GLY A 230 4.38 0.68 4.51
N TYR A 231 5.03 0.09 3.50
CA TYR A 231 6.46 0.24 3.29
C TYR A 231 6.85 1.69 2.98
N GLU A 232 6.08 2.37 2.13
CA GLU A 232 6.33 3.79 1.81
C GLU A 232 6.11 4.70 3.02
N VAL A 233 5.07 4.43 3.82
CA VAL A 233 4.87 5.12 5.11
C VAL A 233 6.05 4.89 6.04
N GLN A 234 6.58 3.66 6.16
CA GLN A 234 7.78 3.41 6.97
C GLN A 234 8.99 4.20 6.47
N LYS A 235 9.19 4.32 5.14
CA LYS A 235 10.27 5.14 4.56
C LYS A 235 10.14 6.61 4.98
N VAL A 236 8.92 7.15 4.91
CA VAL A 236 8.62 8.53 5.30
C VAL A 236 8.81 8.73 6.80
N LEU A 237 8.29 7.83 7.64
CA LEU A 237 8.45 7.93 9.09
C LEU A 237 9.91 7.81 9.52
N ALA A 238 10.73 6.99 8.83
CA ALA A 238 12.18 6.94 9.08
C ALA A 238 12.87 8.28 8.75
N ALA A 239 12.48 8.95 7.66
CA ALA A 239 12.99 10.28 7.34
C ALA A 239 12.54 11.34 8.38
N VAL A 240 11.31 11.23 8.89
CA VAL A 240 10.82 12.07 10.00
C VAL A 240 11.62 11.82 11.27
N ASP A 241 11.89 10.57 11.63
CA ASP A 241 12.69 10.20 12.80
C ASP A 241 14.12 10.78 12.70
N TRP A 242 14.68 10.80 11.48
CA TRP A 242 16.00 11.41 11.22
C TRP A 242 15.96 12.92 11.45
N PHE A 243 14.95 13.61 10.90
CA PHE A 243 14.75 15.04 11.15
C PHE A 243 14.55 15.35 12.64
N GLN A 244 13.78 14.53 13.37
CA GLN A 244 13.58 14.72 14.81
C GLN A 244 14.92 14.68 15.57
N ARG A 245 15.79 13.71 15.22
CA ARG A 245 17.13 13.57 15.79
C ARG A 245 18.02 14.76 15.46
N MET A 246 18.08 15.20 14.20
CA MET A 246 18.91 16.33 13.76
C MET A 246 18.50 17.66 14.39
N ASN A 247 17.20 17.85 14.56
CA ASN A 247 16.59 19.07 15.06
C ASN A 247 16.57 19.18 16.60
N GLY A 248 16.86 18.10 17.32
CA GLY A 248 16.71 18.04 18.77
C GLY A 248 15.29 18.38 19.27
N GLY A 249 14.28 18.25 18.39
CA GLY A 249 12.86 18.54 18.69
C GLY A 249 12.42 20.01 18.63
N ASN A 250 13.26 20.95 18.22
CA ASN A 250 12.97 22.40 18.36
C ASN A 250 12.16 23.02 17.22
N ARG A 251 12.25 22.49 16.00
CA ARG A 251 11.52 22.96 14.80
C ARG A 251 10.44 21.99 14.35
N LYS A 252 9.49 22.48 13.55
CA LYS A 252 8.39 21.68 12.99
C LYS A 252 8.88 20.83 11.83
N ILE A 253 8.30 19.64 11.71
CA ILE A 253 8.51 18.71 10.60
C ILE A 253 7.18 18.58 9.86
N GLY A 254 7.20 18.82 8.55
CA GLY A 254 6.07 18.63 7.66
C GLY A 254 6.24 17.39 6.78
N VAL A 255 5.12 16.80 6.37
CA VAL A 255 5.08 15.83 5.27
C VAL A 255 4.06 16.35 4.26
N ALA A 256 4.48 16.49 3.01
CA ALA A 256 3.65 17.07 1.96
C ALA A 256 3.80 16.29 0.66
N GLY A 257 2.71 16.13 -0.08
CA GLY A 257 2.72 15.47 -1.38
C GLY A 257 1.39 15.63 -2.11
N TYR A 258 1.34 15.14 -3.33
CA TYR A 258 0.14 15.11 -4.17
C TYR A 258 -0.02 13.75 -4.83
N ALA A 259 -1.21 13.46 -5.36
CA ALA A 259 -1.58 12.15 -5.89
C ALA A 259 -1.17 11.04 -4.90
N GLU A 260 -0.35 10.09 -5.31
CA GLU A 260 0.11 9.00 -4.47
C GLU A 260 0.98 9.49 -3.32
N GLY A 261 1.86 10.46 -3.53
CA GLY A 261 2.60 11.11 -2.46
C GLY A 261 1.68 11.78 -1.43
N GLY A 262 0.54 12.32 -1.87
CA GLY A 262 -0.49 12.88 -0.99
C GLY A 262 -1.18 11.81 -0.15
N LEU A 263 -1.48 10.65 -0.74
CA LEU A 263 -1.99 9.49 -0.02
C LEU A 263 -0.99 9.03 1.05
N ILE A 264 0.28 8.88 0.70
CA ILE A 264 1.34 8.48 1.64
C ILE A 264 1.50 9.53 2.75
N ALA A 265 1.44 10.83 2.44
CA ALA A 265 1.48 11.89 3.46
C ALA A 265 0.34 11.77 4.47
N LEU A 266 -0.90 11.55 4.00
CA LEU A 266 -2.06 11.35 4.86
C LEU A 266 -1.90 10.09 5.74
N TYR A 267 -1.39 9.01 5.16
CA TYR A 267 -1.20 7.75 5.86
C TYR A 267 -0.06 7.84 6.89
N ALA A 268 1.03 8.55 6.57
CA ALA A 268 2.12 8.79 7.50
C ALA A 268 1.70 9.67 8.68
N ALA A 269 0.83 10.66 8.45
CA ALA A 269 0.25 11.46 9.53
C ALA A 269 -0.76 10.69 10.39
N ALA A 270 -1.39 9.64 9.83
CA ALA A 270 -2.32 8.77 10.52
C ALA A 270 -1.64 7.63 11.31
N ALA A 271 -0.51 7.14 10.82
CA ALA A 271 0.34 6.13 11.44
C ALA A 271 1.01 6.67 12.71
#